data_AF-A0A1X7U1S6-F1
#
_entry.id   AF-A0A1X7U1S6-F1
#
_cell.length_a   1.000
_cell.length_b   1.000
_cell.length_c   1.000
_cell.angle_alpha   90.00
_cell.angle_beta   90.00
_cell.angle_gamma   90.00
#
_symmetry.space_group_name_H-M   'P 1'
#
loop_
_entity.id
_entity.type
_entity.pdbx_description
1 polymer ?
#
loop_
_entity_poly.entity_id
_entity_poly.type
_entity_poly.pdbx_seq_one_letter_code
_entity_poly.pdbx_strand_id
1 'polypeptide(L)'
;MKRLTAKGLGAILKKAECIEIDEEETLWSKGILGDHSPSSLLNTIFYMNGLYFALRSGKEHRQLRYSPCQIKIIEKERQIPYLEFSEEISKNNPGGLKGRKITPKVVKHYANLEKPHHCFVRIFKKYNRLCPENRPSDAFYLKPMSKPREDCWFTPVAVGHNTLRQMTKTMFKMGEIKGVKTNHSLQTTAATRL
;
A
#
# COMPACT_ATOMS: atom_id res chain seq x y z
N MET A 1 22.82 -25.60 -0.79
CA MET A 1 22.13 -24.67 0.11
C MET A 1 21.09 -25.30 1.06
N LYS A 2 20.59 -26.53 0.84
CA LYS A 2 19.56 -27.18 1.70
C LYS A 2 20.07 -27.76 3.04
N ARG A 3 21.36 -27.62 3.40
CA ARG A 3 21.96 -28.27 4.57
C ARG A 3 22.22 -27.35 5.79
N LEU A 4 22.04 -26.04 5.66
CA LEU A 4 22.32 -25.09 6.75
C LEU A 4 21.14 -24.90 7.70
N THR A 5 19.90 -25.07 7.23
CA THR A 5 18.69 -24.93 8.06
C THR A 5 18.52 -26.07 9.08
N ALA A 6 19.14 -27.23 8.86
CA ALA A 6 19.06 -28.38 9.75
C ALA A 6 19.92 -28.26 11.02
N LYS A 7 20.82 -27.26 11.10
CA LYS A 7 21.72 -27.03 12.25
C LYS A 7 21.29 -25.87 13.16
N GLY A 8 20.08 -25.32 12.99
CA GLY A 8 19.61 -24.20 13.81
C GLY A 8 20.35 -22.87 13.60
N LEU A 9 21.36 -22.82 12.72
CA LEU A 9 22.10 -21.62 12.32
C LEU A 9 21.34 -20.84 11.23
N GLY A 10 20.03 -20.68 11.40
CA GLY A 10 19.24 -19.73 10.62
C GLY A 10 19.39 -18.37 11.26
N ALA A 11 19.65 -17.32 10.46
CA ALA A 11 19.47 -15.95 10.92
C ALA A 11 18.11 -15.87 11.64
N ILE A 12 18.09 -15.33 12.87
CA ILE A 12 16.84 -15.02 13.56
C ILE A 12 16.11 -14.03 12.66
N LEU A 13 15.26 -14.55 11.79
CA LEU A 13 14.31 -13.76 11.02
C LEU A 13 13.35 -13.24 12.08
N LYS A 14 13.62 -12.03 12.57
CA LYS A 14 12.66 -11.26 13.36
C LYS A 14 11.37 -11.24 12.55
N LYS A 15 10.43 -12.09 12.96
CA LYS A 15 9.12 -12.23 12.32
C LYS A 15 8.46 -10.85 12.40
N ALA A 16 7.90 -10.39 11.29
CA ALA A 16 7.22 -9.11 11.27
C ALA A 16 6.04 -9.18 12.26
N GLU A 17 5.97 -8.21 13.16
CA GLU A 17 4.89 -8.12 14.15
C GLU A 17 3.64 -7.53 13.49
N CYS A 18 2.44 -7.99 13.91
CA CYS A 18 1.17 -7.35 13.54
C CYS A 18 1.14 -5.91 14.04
N ILE A 19 0.42 -5.04 13.35
CA ILE A 19 0.22 -3.64 13.74
C ILE A 19 -1.02 -3.57 14.64
N GLU A 20 -0.80 -3.17 15.87
CA GLU A 20 -1.85 -2.98 16.86
C GLU A 20 -2.66 -1.71 16.54
N ILE A 21 -3.88 -1.62 17.10
CA ILE A 21 -4.79 -0.51 16.79
C ILE A 21 -4.22 0.81 17.34
N ASP A 22 -3.66 0.79 18.55
CA ASP A 22 -3.02 1.94 19.20
C ASP A 22 -1.75 2.42 18.46
N GLU A 23 -0.96 1.50 17.89
CA GLU A 23 0.17 1.83 17.03
C GLU A 23 -0.30 2.58 15.77
N GLU A 24 -1.38 2.10 15.14
CA GLU A 24 -1.97 2.78 13.98
C GLU A 24 -2.51 4.17 14.37
N GLU A 25 -3.26 4.28 15.46
CA GLU A 25 -3.75 5.58 15.97
C GLU A 25 -2.60 6.52 16.34
N THR A 26 -1.46 6.00 16.79
CA THR A 26 -0.23 6.79 17.01
C THR A 26 0.30 7.38 15.71
N LEU A 27 0.30 6.61 14.61
CA LEU A 27 0.73 7.12 13.30
C LEU A 27 -0.20 8.21 12.77
N TRP A 28 -1.51 8.08 13.00
CA TRP A 28 -2.51 9.09 12.65
C TRP A 28 -2.36 10.37 13.49
N SER A 29 -2.31 10.24 14.81
CA SER A 29 -2.21 11.38 15.73
C SER A 29 -0.90 12.17 15.59
N LYS A 30 0.22 11.49 15.28
CA LYS A 30 1.51 12.14 14.99
C LYS A 30 1.60 12.74 13.57
N GLY A 31 0.55 12.63 12.75
CA GLY A 31 0.55 13.15 11.37
C GLY A 31 1.48 12.41 10.41
N ILE A 32 1.90 11.19 10.75
CA ILE A 32 2.70 10.35 9.83
C ILE A 32 1.80 9.80 8.74
N LEU A 33 0.58 9.43 9.12
CA LEU A 33 -0.57 9.22 8.25
C LEU A 33 -1.46 10.48 8.25
N GLY A 34 -2.22 10.67 7.17
CA GLY A 34 -2.98 11.88 6.90
C GLY A 34 -2.84 12.35 5.45
N ASP A 35 -3.53 13.45 5.14
CA ASP A 35 -3.53 14.05 3.82
C ASP A 35 -3.18 15.56 3.85
N HIS A 36 -2.44 15.99 4.87
CA HIS A 36 -2.06 17.40 5.09
C HIS A 36 -0.74 17.80 4.40
N SER A 37 0.03 16.84 3.89
CA SER A 37 1.27 17.10 3.15
C SER A 37 1.53 16.04 2.07
N PRO A 38 2.36 16.32 1.05
CA PRO A 38 2.74 15.33 0.04
C PRO A 38 3.29 14.03 0.63
N SER A 39 4.11 14.13 1.68
CA SER A 39 4.72 12.98 2.36
C SER A 39 3.71 12.18 3.19
N SER A 40 2.86 12.84 3.99
CA SER A 40 1.82 12.14 4.77
C SER A 40 0.80 11.45 3.86
N LEU A 41 0.41 12.10 2.75
CA LEU A 41 -0.50 11.51 1.78
C LEU A 41 0.10 10.26 1.10
N LEU A 42 1.38 10.32 0.70
CA LEU A 42 2.08 9.16 0.14
C LEU A 42 2.18 8.02 1.15
N ASN A 43 2.57 8.32 2.39
CA ASN A 43 2.64 7.37 3.49
C ASN A 43 1.28 6.67 3.71
N THR A 44 0.21 7.46 3.72
CA THR A 44 -1.16 6.96 3.95
C THR A 44 -1.64 6.05 2.85
N ILE A 45 -1.45 6.45 1.59
CA ILE A 45 -1.82 5.60 0.44
C ILE A 45 -1.01 4.31 0.43
N PHE A 46 0.29 4.40 0.73
CA PHE A 46 1.14 3.22 0.83
C PHE A 46 0.66 2.27 1.95
N TYR A 47 0.42 2.82 3.14
CA TYR A 47 -0.06 2.08 4.31
C TYR A 47 -1.40 1.38 4.01
N MET A 48 -2.39 2.14 3.52
CA MET A 48 -3.74 1.63 3.22
C MET A 48 -3.76 0.60 2.09
N ASN A 49 -2.95 0.79 1.04
CA ASN A 49 -2.79 -0.22 -0.01
C ASN A 49 -2.22 -1.52 0.58
N GLY A 50 -1.20 -1.44 1.43
CA GLY A 50 -0.61 -2.62 2.07
C GLY A 50 -1.59 -3.31 3.04
N LEU A 51 -2.35 -2.54 3.82
CA LEU A 51 -3.29 -3.04 4.81
C LEU A 51 -4.57 -3.61 4.18
N TYR A 52 -5.27 -2.84 3.34
CA TYR A 52 -6.59 -3.24 2.85
C TYR A 52 -6.55 -4.11 1.59
N PHE A 53 -5.49 -4.00 0.77
CA PHE A 53 -5.31 -4.86 -0.39
C PHE A 53 -4.28 -5.97 -0.16
N ALA A 54 -3.76 -6.09 1.07
CA ALA A 54 -2.85 -7.14 1.51
C ALA A 54 -1.59 -7.28 0.62
N LEU A 55 -1.03 -6.16 0.16
CA LEU A 55 0.19 -6.17 -0.65
C LEU A 55 1.39 -6.65 0.18
N ARG A 56 2.06 -7.70 -0.29
CA ARG A 56 3.00 -8.55 0.46
C ARG A 56 4.39 -7.96 0.59
N SER A 57 4.84 -7.16 -0.39
CA SER A 57 6.25 -6.73 -0.46
C SER A 57 6.43 -5.39 -1.17
N GLY A 58 7.59 -4.75 -0.95
CA GLY A 58 8.00 -3.59 -1.74
C GLY A 58 7.99 -3.85 -3.26
N LYS A 59 8.13 -5.11 -3.69
CA LYS A 59 8.01 -5.49 -5.10
C LYS A 59 6.57 -5.40 -5.60
N GLU A 60 5.59 -5.86 -4.83
CA GLU A 60 4.18 -5.77 -5.20
C GLU A 60 3.69 -4.31 -5.20
N HIS A 61 4.10 -3.52 -4.20
CA HIS A 61 3.88 -2.07 -4.23
C HIS A 61 4.50 -1.44 -5.47
N ARG A 62 5.74 -1.82 -5.85
CA ARG A 62 6.38 -1.31 -7.07
C ARG A 62 5.65 -1.73 -8.35
N GLN A 63 5.07 -2.92 -8.36
CA GLN A 63 4.37 -3.46 -9.53
C GLN A 63 2.98 -2.87 -9.73
N LEU A 64 2.46 -2.11 -8.76
CA LEU A 64 1.24 -1.34 -8.94
C LEU A 64 1.43 -0.29 -10.04
N ARG A 65 0.52 -0.32 -11.02
CA ARG A 65 0.52 0.57 -12.17
C ARG A 65 -0.63 1.57 -12.13
N TYR A 66 -0.38 2.74 -12.69
CA TYR A 66 -1.42 3.73 -12.95
C TYR A 66 -2.25 3.33 -14.19
N SER A 67 -1.59 2.85 -15.24
CA SER A 67 -2.23 2.43 -16.49
C SER A 67 -1.57 1.16 -17.07
N PRO A 68 -2.34 0.09 -17.39
CA PRO A 68 -3.75 -0.08 -17.04
C PRO A 68 -3.94 -0.08 -15.51
N CYS A 69 -5.02 0.56 -15.06
CA CYS A 69 -5.24 0.79 -13.64
C CYS A 69 -5.61 -0.51 -12.92
N GLN A 70 -4.89 -0.83 -11.84
CA GLN A 70 -5.15 -2.00 -11.00
C GLN A 70 -6.09 -1.71 -9.82
N ILE A 71 -6.23 -0.44 -9.42
CA ILE A 71 -7.11 0.00 -8.33
C ILE A 71 -8.10 1.03 -8.88
N LYS A 72 -9.36 0.65 -9.04
CA LYS A 72 -10.39 1.51 -9.63
C LYS A 72 -11.28 2.10 -8.54
N ILE A 73 -11.70 3.36 -8.74
CA ILE A 73 -12.78 3.96 -7.95
C ILE A 73 -14.10 3.59 -8.63
N ILE A 74 -15.03 2.99 -7.89
CA ILE A 74 -16.37 2.65 -8.37
C ILE A 74 -17.38 3.52 -7.63
N GLU A 75 -18.13 4.31 -8.39
CA GLU A 75 -19.21 5.15 -7.89
C GLU A 75 -20.46 4.83 -8.69
N LYS A 76 -21.52 4.41 -8.00
CA LYS A 76 -22.81 4.08 -8.60
C LYS A 76 -23.88 4.85 -7.85
N GLU A 77 -24.91 5.27 -8.57
CA GLU A 77 -26.03 5.97 -7.96
C GLU A 77 -26.62 5.14 -6.80
N ARG A 78 -26.86 5.79 -5.66
CA ARG A 78 -27.41 5.16 -4.44
C ARG A 78 -26.56 4.04 -3.82
N GLN A 79 -25.28 3.94 -4.16
CA GLN A 79 -24.36 2.97 -3.54
C GLN A 79 -23.19 3.69 -2.85
N ILE A 80 -22.68 3.08 -1.77
CA ILE A 80 -21.46 3.56 -1.12
C ILE A 80 -20.28 3.40 -2.10
N PRO A 81 -19.56 4.48 -2.43
CA PRO A 81 -18.39 4.40 -3.29
C PRO A 81 -17.35 3.44 -2.72
N TYR A 82 -16.64 2.73 -3.58
CA TYR A 82 -15.62 1.78 -3.15
C TYR A 82 -14.41 1.74 -4.08
N LEU A 83 -13.28 1.30 -3.55
CA LEU A 83 -12.12 0.93 -4.35
C LEU A 83 -12.18 -0.55 -4.70
N GLU A 84 -11.86 -0.88 -5.94
CA GLU A 84 -11.72 -2.25 -6.43
C GLU A 84 -10.28 -2.49 -6.87
N PHE A 85 -9.58 -3.36 -6.14
CA PHE A 85 -8.24 -3.81 -6.49
C PHE A 85 -8.30 -5.17 -7.17
N SER A 86 -7.67 -5.29 -8.33
CA SER A 86 -7.53 -6.55 -9.07
C SER A 86 -6.08 -7.00 -9.09
N GLU A 87 -5.79 -8.12 -8.41
CA GLU A 87 -4.46 -8.72 -8.38
C GLU A 87 -4.12 -9.31 -9.75
N GLU A 88 -2.93 -9.01 -10.27
CA GLU A 88 -2.46 -9.66 -11.49
C GLU A 88 -2.08 -11.10 -11.24
N ILE A 89 -2.57 -11.97 -12.10
CA ILE A 89 -2.25 -13.40 -12.09
C ILE A 89 -0.73 -13.53 -12.28
N SER A 90 -0.03 -14.04 -11.26
CA SER A 90 1.42 -14.14 -11.29
C SER A 90 1.90 -15.03 -12.44
N LYS A 91 2.99 -14.65 -13.10
CA LYS A 91 3.65 -15.43 -14.17
C LYS A 91 4.27 -16.76 -13.71
N ASN A 92 4.20 -17.10 -12.41
CA ASN A 92 4.68 -18.38 -11.86
C ASN A 92 3.63 -19.49 -11.87
N ASN A 93 2.50 -19.30 -12.57
CA ASN A 93 1.57 -20.39 -12.75
C ASN A 93 2.20 -21.44 -13.68
N PRO A 94 2.17 -22.74 -13.32
CA PRO A 94 2.65 -23.80 -14.19
C PRO A 94 1.84 -23.70 -15.50
N GLY A 95 2.52 -23.29 -16.58
CA GLY A 95 1.91 -23.11 -17.89
C GLY A 95 1.21 -24.40 -18.31
N GLY A 96 -0.02 -24.27 -18.81
CA GLY A 96 -0.84 -25.39 -19.28
C GLY A 96 -2.33 -25.04 -19.37
N LEU A 97 -3.12 -25.95 -19.96
CA LEU A 97 -4.58 -25.81 -20.12
C LEU A 97 -5.34 -25.54 -18.81
N LYS A 98 -4.74 -25.87 -17.65
CA LYS A 98 -5.27 -25.60 -16.30
C LYS A 98 -4.96 -24.19 -15.76
N GLY A 99 -3.98 -23.47 -16.31
CA GLY A 99 -3.67 -22.08 -15.92
C GLY A 99 -4.64 -21.04 -16.49
N ARG A 100 -5.49 -21.45 -17.44
CA ARG A 100 -6.40 -20.58 -18.21
C ARG A 100 -7.69 -20.21 -17.47
N LYS A 101 -7.93 -20.78 -16.29
CA LYS A 101 -9.13 -20.56 -15.45
C LYS A 101 -8.82 -19.86 -14.12
N ILE A 102 -7.66 -19.21 -13.99
CA ILE A 102 -7.37 -18.47 -12.76
C ILE A 102 -8.01 -17.09 -12.92
N THR A 103 -9.05 -16.83 -12.14
CA THR A 103 -9.65 -15.50 -12.06
C THR A 103 -8.75 -14.62 -11.19
N PRO A 104 -8.47 -13.37 -11.60
CA PRO A 104 -7.81 -12.38 -10.75
C PRO A 104 -8.52 -12.28 -9.41
N LYS A 105 -7.78 -12.26 -8.30
CA LYS A 105 -8.36 -11.94 -7.00
C LYS A 105 -8.81 -10.49 -7.02
N VAL A 106 -10.09 -10.25 -6.75
CA VAL A 106 -10.65 -8.90 -6.64
C VAL A 106 -10.95 -8.60 -5.17
N VAL A 107 -10.46 -7.48 -4.68
CA VAL A 107 -10.70 -7.00 -3.31
C VAL A 107 -11.42 -5.66 -3.38
N LYS A 108 -12.51 -5.52 -2.63
CA LYS A 108 -13.29 -4.28 -2.54
C LYS A 108 -13.10 -3.64 -1.18
N HIS A 109 -12.95 -2.32 -1.15
CA HIS A 109 -12.90 -1.53 0.08
C HIS A 109 -13.86 -0.34 -0.03
N TYR A 110 -14.93 -0.36 0.77
CA TYR A 110 -15.98 0.66 0.77
C TYR A 110 -15.55 1.93 1.48
N ALA A 111 -16.10 3.07 1.07
CA ALA A 111 -15.87 4.34 1.72
C ALA A 111 -16.32 4.28 3.19
N ASN A 112 -15.45 4.75 4.08
CA ASN A 112 -15.81 4.95 5.48
C ASN A 112 -16.53 6.30 5.63
N LEU A 113 -17.83 6.26 5.93
CA LEU A 113 -18.66 7.45 6.10
C LEU A 113 -18.61 8.02 7.53
N GLU A 114 -18.30 7.18 8.53
CA GLU A 114 -18.26 7.56 9.94
C GLU A 114 -16.96 8.28 10.32
N LYS A 115 -15.83 7.86 9.74
CA LYS A 115 -14.52 8.49 9.91
C LYS A 115 -13.96 8.99 8.57
N PRO A 116 -14.46 10.11 8.03
CA PRO A 116 -14.02 10.64 6.73
C PRO A 116 -12.50 10.85 6.65
N HIS A 117 -11.86 11.29 7.74
CA HIS A 117 -10.41 11.51 7.77
C HIS A 117 -9.59 10.23 7.51
N HIS A 118 -10.11 9.07 7.92
CA HIS A 118 -9.49 7.74 7.72
C HIS A 118 -10.05 7.02 6.48
N CYS A 119 -10.97 7.64 5.73
CA CYS A 119 -11.62 7.01 4.59
C CYS A 119 -10.64 6.81 3.43
N PHE A 120 -10.33 5.55 3.13
CA PHE A 120 -9.40 5.19 2.07
C PHE A 120 -9.86 5.66 0.69
N VAL A 121 -11.16 5.54 0.37
CA VAL A 121 -11.71 6.05 -0.90
C VAL A 121 -11.47 7.56 -1.06
N ARG A 122 -11.72 8.35 0.00
CA ARG A 122 -11.47 9.81 0.01
C ARG A 122 -10.00 10.13 -0.23
N ILE A 123 -9.12 9.47 0.53
CA ILE A 123 -7.67 9.71 0.48
C ILE A 123 -7.12 9.29 -0.89
N PHE A 124 -7.59 8.17 -1.44
CA PHE A 124 -7.22 7.68 -2.78
C PHE A 124 -7.63 8.64 -3.90
N LYS A 125 -8.86 9.18 -3.84
CA LYS A 125 -9.30 10.23 -4.76
C LYS A 125 -8.39 11.45 -4.71
N LYS A 126 -8.06 11.92 -3.50
CA LYS A 126 -7.17 13.07 -3.31
C LYS A 126 -5.76 12.82 -3.85
N TYR A 127 -5.18 11.66 -3.58
CA TYR A 127 -3.89 11.26 -4.15
C TYR A 127 -3.92 11.28 -5.67
N ASN A 128 -4.92 10.64 -6.29
CA ASN A 128 -5.03 10.60 -7.75
C ASN A 128 -5.19 11.97 -8.40
N ARG A 129 -5.94 12.88 -7.75
CA ARG A 129 -6.12 14.27 -8.19
C ARG A 129 -4.82 15.07 -8.14
N LEU A 130 -4.01 14.85 -7.10
CA LEU A 130 -2.78 15.60 -6.86
C LEU A 130 -1.55 15.01 -7.57
N CYS A 131 -1.69 13.84 -8.20
CA CYS A 131 -0.69 13.30 -9.12
C CYS A 131 -0.74 14.05 -10.46
N PRO A 132 0.42 14.26 -11.12
CA PRO A 132 0.47 14.94 -12.40
C PRO A 132 -0.09 14.05 -13.52
N GLU A 133 -0.60 14.68 -14.57
CA GLU A 133 -1.16 13.99 -15.74
C GLU A 133 -0.11 13.18 -16.50
N ASN A 134 1.11 13.71 -16.62
CA ASN A 134 2.24 13.08 -17.31
C ASN A 134 2.96 11.99 -16.47
N ARG A 135 2.27 11.38 -15.50
CA ARG A 135 2.83 10.30 -14.68
C ARG A 135 3.08 9.04 -15.54
N PRO A 136 4.17 8.30 -15.28
CA PRO A 136 4.46 7.04 -15.96
C PRO A 136 3.33 6.03 -15.75
N SER A 137 2.96 5.32 -16.81
CA SER A 137 1.87 4.34 -16.78
C SER A 137 2.16 3.18 -15.83
N ASP A 138 3.42 2.76 -15.74
CA ASP A 138 3.89 1.61 -14.96
C ASP A 138 4.22 1.94 -13.50
N ALA A 139 3.96 3.15 -13.01
CA ALA A 139 4.18 3.51 -11.61
C ALA A 139 2.95 4.11 -10.94
N PHE A 140 2.55 3.50 -9.83
CA PHE A 140 1.49 4.03 -8.99
C PHE A 140 1.99 5.06 -7.95
N TYR A 141 3.13 4.78 -7.31
CA TYR A 141 3.70 5.65 -6.28
C TYR A 141 4.66 6.68 -6.88
N LEU A 142 4.38 7.95 -6.66
CA LEU A 142 5.16 9.06 -7.19
C LEU A 142 5.90 9.82 -6.08
N LYS A 143 7.08 10.35 -6.41
CA LYS A 143 7.89 11.11 -5.45
C LYS A 143 7.19 12.42 -5.09
N PRO A 144 7.09 12.75 -3.78
CA PRO A 144 6.58 14.04 -3.32
C PRO A 144 7.41 15.21 -3.85
N MET A 145 6.77 16.32 -4.19
CA MET A 145 7.47 17.57 -4.50
C MET A 145 7.99 18.23 -3.22
N SER A 146 9.16 18.87 -3.30
CA SER A 146 9.68 19.71 -2.22
C SER A 146 8.89 21.01 -2.05
N LYS A 147 8.34 21.54 -3.15
CA LYS A 147 7.47 22.73 -3.19
C LYS A 147 6.17 22.37 -3.91
N PRO A 148 5.18 21.80 -3.22
CA PRO A 148 3.92 21.41 -3.82
C PRO A 148 3.12 22.63 -4.29
N ARG A 149 2.35 22.45 -5.37
CA ARG A 149 1.34 23.41 -5.83
C ARG A 149 -0.02 23.04 -5.23
N GLU A 150 -1.00 23.93 -5.32
CA GLU A 150 -2.34 23.68 -4.79
C GLU A 150 -3.01 22.43 -5.43
N ASP A 151 -2.79 22.25 -6.73
CA ASP A 151 -3.38 21.21 -7.56
C ASP A 151 -2.45 20.00 -7.80
N CYS A 152 -1.18 20.08 -7.43
CA CYS A 152 -0.17 19.09 -7.80
C CYS A 152 0.92 18.93 -6.75
N TRP A 153 0.95 17.76 -6.09
CA TRP A 153 1.85 17.48 -4.96
C TRP A 153 2.97 16.50 -5.30
N PHE A 154 2.87 15.82 -6.43
CA PHE A 154 3.80 14.75 -6.81
C PHE A 154 4.48 15.03 -8.14
N THR A 155 5.74 14.62 -8.24
CA THR A 155 6.48 14.64 -9.51
C THR A 155 6.07 13.47 -10.40
N PRO A 156 6.31 13.50 -11.72
CA PRO A 156 6.12 12.33 -12.59
C PRO A 156 7.23 11.28 -12.43
N VAL A 157 7.92 11.23 -11.29
CA VAL A 157 9.02 10.31 -11.03
C VAL A 157 8.56 9.26 -10.02
N ALA A 158 8.73 7.99 -10.37
CA ALA A 158 8.39 6.88 -9.49
C ALA A 158 9.21 6.90 -8.19
N VAL A 159 8.58 6.50 -7.08
CA VAL A 159 9.29 6.28 -5.81
C VAL A 159 10.29 5.13 -5.98
N GLY A 160 11.50 5.31 -5.45
CA GLY A 160 12.58 4.32 -5.58
C GLY A 160 12.25 2.99 -4.89
N HIS A 161 12.71 1.89 -5.48
CA HIS A 161 12.50 0.53 -4.95
C HIS A 161 12.93 0.39 -3.48
N ASN A 162 14.11 0.94 -3.13
CA ASN A 162 14.62 0.86 -1.77
C ASN A 162 13.78 1.68 -0.79
N THR A 163 13.24 2.82 -1.24
CA THR A 163 12.31 3.63 -0.45
C THR A 163 11.03 2.85 -0.17
N LEU A 164 10.35 2.33 -1.19
CA LEU A 164 9.13 1.51 -1.03
C LEU A 164 9.36 0.31 -0.10
N ARG A 165 10.51 -0.35 -0.21
CA ARG A 165 10.88 -1.48 0.67
C ARG A 165 10.99 -1.08 2.15
N GLN A 166 11.38 0.17 2.44
CA GLN A 166 11.61 0.67 3.80
C GLN A 166 10.48 1.57 4.33
N MET A 167 9.43 1.84 3.54
CA MET A 167 8.40 2.82 3.91
C MET A 167 7.73 2.51 5.25
N THR A 168 7.24 1.28 5.47
CA THR A 168 6.62 0.91 6.76
C THR A 168 7.60 1.09 7.93
N LYS A 169 8.82 0.57 7.78
CA LYS A 169 9.85 0.73 8.81
C LYS A 169 10.14 2.21 9.11
N THR A 170 10.16 3.04 8.08
CA THR A 170 10.41 4.49 8.20
C THR A 170 9.26 5.18 8.93
N MET A 171 8.00 4.88 8.59
CA MET A 171 6.81 5.42 9.26
C MET A 171 6.81 5.07 10.76
N PHE A 172 7.03 3.81 11.11
CA PHE A 172 7.06 3.38 12.51
C PHE A 172 8.25 3.97 13.29
N LYS A 173 9.40 4.14 12.64
CA LYS A 173 10.55 4.86 13.24
C LYS A 173 10.21 6.33 13.52
N MET A 174 9.55 7.01 12.58
CA MET A 174 9.08 8.39 12.77
C MET A 174 8.03 8.48 13.89
N GLY A 175 7.23 7.44 14.07
CA GLY A 175 6.25 7.32 15.15
C GLY A 175 6.87 7.03 16.52
N GLU A 176 8.18 6.75 16.58
CA GLU A 176 8.87 6.27 17.77
C GLU A 176 8.24 4.99 18.35
N ILE A 177 7.57 4.21 17.50
CA ILE A 177 6.91 2.97 17.87
C ILE A 177 7.97 1.86 17.91
N LYS A 178 8.03 1.15 19.03
CA LYS A 178 8.97 0.04 19.23
C LYS A 178 8.54 -1.18 18.42
N GLY A 179 9.46 -2.12 18.24
CA GLY A 179 9.19 -3.36 17.51
C GLY A 179 9.65 -3.35 16.05
N VAL A 180 9.48 -4.49 15.38
CA VAL A 180 10.01 -4.71 14.02
C VAL A 180 8.84 -4.68 13.04
N LYS A 181 8.51 -3.47 12.60
CA LYS A 181 7.40 -3.22 11.67
C LYS A 181 7.96 -3.04 10.27
N THR A 182 7.51 -3.88 9.36
CA THR A 182 7.96 -3.90 7.95
C THR A 182 6.75 -3.96 7.03
N ASN A 183 6.94 -3.88 5.71
CA ASN A 183 5.80 -4.02 4.78
C ASN A 183 5.06 -5.36 4.99
N HIS A 184 5.73 -6.40 5.47
CA HIS A 184 5.07 -7.67 5.81
C HIS A 184 4.13 -7.55 7.01
N SER A 185 4.38 -6.62 7.94
CA SER A 185 3.49 -6.33 9.07
C SER A 185 2.11 -5.86 8.61
N LEU A 186 2.03 -5.03 7.55
CA LEU A 186 0.75 -4.58 6.99
C LEU A 186 -0.11 -5.77 6.55
N GLN A 187 0.52 -6.76 5.91
CA GLN A 187 -0.16 -7.98 5.47
C GLN A 187 -0.61 -8.85 6.64
N THR A 188 0.25 -9.09 7.64
CA THR A 188 -0.13 -9.90 8.81
C THR A 188 -1.29 -9.25 9.57
N THR A 189 -1.30 -7.92 9.60
CA THR A 189 -2.40 -7.13 10.16
C THR A 189 -3.67 -7.27 9.33
N ALA A 190 -3.57 -7.20 7.99
CA ALA A 190 -4.69 -7.42 7.10
C ALA A 190 -5.36 -8.78 7.35
N ALA A 191 -4.55 -9.84 7.49
CA ALA A 191 -5.04 -11.19 7.72
C ALA A 191 -5.68 -11.41 9.10
N THR A 192 -5.36 -10.57 10.08
CA THR A 192 -5.91 -10.67 11.45
C THR A 192 -7.14 -9.80 11.66
N ARG A 193 -7.40 -8.83 10.77
CA ARG A 193 -8.55 -7.92 10.82
C ARG A 193 -9.68 -8.30 9.85
N LEU A 194 -9.54 -9.41 9.12
CA LEU A 194 -10.61 -10.05 8.35
C LEU A 194 -11.57 -10.78 9.27
#